data_AF-A0A9D6J8T6-F1
#
_entry.id   AF-A0A9D6J8T6-F1
#
_cell.length_a   1.000
_cell.length_b   1.000
_cell.length_c   1.000
_cell.angle_alpha   90.00
_cell.angle_beta   90.00
_cell.angle_gamma   90.00
#
_symmetry.space_group_name_H-M   'P 1'
#
loop_
_entity.id
_entity.type
_entity.pdbx_description
1 polymer ?
#
loop_
_entity_poly.entity_id
_entity_poly.type
_entity_poly.pdbx_seq_one_letter_code
_entity_poly.pdbx_strand_id
1 'polypeptide(L)'
;MQCRSIKTIFSVLVVFAVFALITGCEAQDSSGFQGKAPPEIKAEEWINSEPLSLASLTGKIVVVEFWATWCPPCRQSIPHLIELSKQFKDKNV
;
A
#
# COMPACT_ATOMS: atom_id res chain seq x y z
N MET A 1 48.50 -27.44 7.43
CA MET A 1 47.16 -27.97 7.77
C MET A 1 46.01 -26.94 7.69
N GLN A 2 46.14 -25.79 7.01
CA GLN A 2 45.10 -24.72 6.98
C GLN A 2 44.34 -24.55 5.65
N CYS A 3 44.45 -25.45 4.67
CA CYS A 3 43.84 -25.27 3.34
C CYS A 3 42.48 -25.99 3.14
N ARG A 4 42.11 -26.91 4.04
CA ARG A 4 40.84 -27.67 3.97
C ARG A 4 39.69 -26.89 4.61
N SER A 5 39.93 -26.26 5.75
CA SER A 5 38.93 -25.49 6.51
C SER A 5 38.37 -24.30 5.71
N ILE A 6 39.19 -23.61 4.92
CA ILE A 6 38.76 -22.45 4.14
C ILE A 6 37.82 -22.83 2.99
N LYS A 7 38.02 -24.01 2.38
CA LYS A 7 37.14 -24.54 1.32
C LYS A 7 35.81 -25.01 1.89
N THR A 8 35.81 -25.64 3.06
CA THR A 8 34.57 -26.03 3.75
C THR A 8 33.80 -24.81 4.24
N ILE A 9 34.47 -23.80 4.80
CA ILE A 9 33.83 -22.55 5.25
C ILE A 9 33.21 -21.81 4.06
N PHE A 10 33.93 -21.69 2.94
CA PHE A 10 33.40 -21.04 1.74
C PHE A 10 32.23 -21.82 1.15
N SER A 11 32.31 -23.15 1.12
CA SER A 11 31.21 -24.01 0.66
C SER A 11 29.97 -23.90 1.56
N VAL A 12 30.14 -23.82 2.89
CA VAL A 12 29.03 -23.67 3.83
C VAL A 12 28.38 -22.29 3.71
N LEU A 13 29.17 -21.22 3.52
CA LEU A 13 28.65 -19.87 3.29
C LEU A 13 27.86 -19.76 1.98
N VAL A 14 28.35 -20.37 0.90
CA VAL A 14 27.63 -20.38 -0.39
C VAL A 14 26.32 -21.16 -0.27
N VAL A 15 26.30 -22.30 0.42
CA VAL A 15 25.06 -23.08 0.64
C VAL A 15 24.06 -22.31 1.49
N PHE A 16 24.49 -21.62 2.54
CA PHE A 16 23.61 -20.79 3.38
C PHE A 16 23.02 -19.60 2.61
N ALA A 17 23.82 -18.93 1.78
CA ALA A 17 23.36 -17.84 0.93
C ALA A 17 22.35 -18.32 -0.15
N VAL A 18 22.59 -19.49 -0.75
CA VAL A 18 21.65 -20.10 -1.71
C VAL A 18 20.36 -20.55 -1.01
N PHE A 19 20.43 -21.09 0.20
CA PHE A 19 19.25 -21.44 0.99
C PHE A 19 18.39 -20.21 1.33
N ALA A 20 19.03 -19.09 1.67
CA ALA A 20 18.33 -17.82 1.90
C ALA A 20 17.64 -17.29 0.63
N LEU A 21 18.27 -17.43 -0.54
CA LEU A 21 17.68 -17.05 -1.83
C LEU A 21 16.48 -17.93 -2.22
N ILE A 22 16.52 -19.23 -1.92
CA ILE A 22 15.41 -20.16 -2.21
C ILE A 22 14.23 -19.95 -1.24
N THR A 23 14.51 -19.51 0.00
CA THR A 23 13.49 -19.33 1.06
C THR A 23 12.97 -17.89 1.14
N GLY A 24 13.50 -16.96 0.34
CA GLY A 24 13.18 -15.53 0.35
C GLY A 24 11.81 -15.13 -0.23
N CYS A 25 10.80 -15.98 -0.15
CA CYS A 25 9.41 -15.55 -0.34
C CYS A 25 8.88 -15.06 1.01
N GLU A 26 9.31 -13.88 1.46
CA GLU A 26 8.53 -13.14 2.45
C GLU A 26 7.25 -12.69 1.74
N ALA A 27 6.23 -13.54 1.83
CA ALA A 27 4.85 -13.14 1.56
C ALA A 27 4.47 -12.11 2.64
N GLN A 28 4.72 -10.84 2.35
CA GLN A 28 4.27 -9.72 3.17
C GLN A 28 2.74 -9.71 3.10
N ASP A 29 2.12 -10.41 4.04
CA ASP A 29 0.68 -10.46 4.21
C ASP A 29 0.19 -9.06 4.61
N SER A 30 -0.29 -8.33 3.60
CA SER A 30 -0.84 -6.98 3.71
C SER A 30 -2.34 -6.98 3.96
N SER A 31 -2.91 -8.07 4.50
CA SER A 31 -4.34 -8.27 4.78
C SER A 31 -4.95 -7.34 5.85
N GLY A 32 -4.44 -6.12 6.02
CA GLY A 32 -4.85 -5.18 7.06
C GLY A 32 -6.34 -4.83 7.04
N PHE A 33 -6.98 -4.75 5.85
CA PHE A 33 -8.37 -4.28 5.72
C PHE A 33 -9.20 -4.99 4.66
N GLN A 34 -8.63 -5.97 3.95
CA GLN A 34 -9.35 -6.65 2.87
C GLN A 34 -10.52 -7.47 3.43
N GLY A 35 -11.72 -7.22 2.90
CA GLY A 35 -12.95 -7.91 3.31
C GLY A 35 -13.58 -7.45 4.63
N LYS A 36 -12.98 -6.48 5.33
CA LYS A 36 -13.58 -5.87 6.53
C LYS A 36 -14.35 -4.61 6.16
N ALA A 37 -15.40 -4.29 6.93
CA ALA A 37 -16.08 -3.01 6.78
C ALA A 37 -15.08 -1.87 7.07
N PRO A 38 -15.04 -0.81 6.24
CA PRO A 38 -14.18 0.33 6.49
C PRO A 38 -14.63 1.06 7.77
N PRO A 39 -13.69 1.62 8.55
CA PRO A 39 -14.05 2.46 9.68
C PRO A 39 -14.71 3.76 9.20
N GLU A 40 -15.69 4.25 9.95
CA GLU A 40 -16.37 5.51 9.63
C GLU A 40 -15.39 6.70 9.68
N ILE A 41 -15.49 7.60 8.70
CA ILE A 41 -14.64 8.80 8.63
C ILE A 41 -15.27 9.88 9.52
N LYS A 42 -14.53 10.28 10.56
CA LYS A 42 -14.88 11.42 11.41
C LYS A 42 -13.92 12.55 11.13
N ALA A 43 -14.41 13.60 10.46
CA ALA A 43 -13.66 14.82 10.21
C ALA A 43 -14.21 15.96 11.07
N GLU A 44 -13.33 16.84 11.53
CA GLU A 44 -13.71 18.06 12.25
C GLU A 44 -14.37 19.06 11.29
N GLU A 45 -13.86 19.13 10.06
CA GLU A 45 -14.33 20.05 9.02
C GLU A 45 -14.35 19.33 7.66
N TRP A 46 -15.37 19.64 6.86
CA TRP A 46 -15.48 19.21 5.46
C TRP A 46 -15.28 20.41 4.56
N ILE A 47 -14.42 20.25 3.56
CA ILE A 47 -14.08 21.32 2.62
C ILE A 47 -14.69 20.96 1.26
N ASN A 48 -15.37 21.92 0.64
CA ASN A 48 -16.03 21.79 -0.67
C ASN A 48 -17.21 20.80 -0.75
N SER A 49 -17.66 20.24 0.37
CA SER A 49 -18.87 19.42 0.44
C SER A 49 -19.54 19.52 1.80
N GLU A 50 -20.80 19.11 1.87
CA GLU A 50 -21.41 18.74 3.14
C GLU A 50 -20.75 17.47 3.71
N PRO A 51 -20.91 17.20 5.02
CA PRO A 51 -20.41 15.98 5.63
C PRO A 51 -20.91 14.71 4.93
N LEU A 52 -20.00 13.80 4.62
CA LEU A 52 -20.31 12.50 4.02
C LEU A 52 -20.19 11.39 5.08
N SER A 53 -21.04 10.37 4.96
CA SER A 53 -20.92 9.13 5.73
C SER A 53 -20.62 7.97 4.81
N LEU A 54 -19.87 6.97 5.27
CA LEU A 54 -19.59 5.80 4.44
C LEU A 54 -20.85 4.99 4.15
N ALA A 55 -21.82 5.02 5.08
CA ALA A 55 -23.13 4.40 4.88
C ALA A 55 -23.87 4.96 3.66
N SER A 56 -23.80 6.28 3.41
CA SER A 56 -24.47 6.91 2.25
C SER A 56 -23.79 6.59 0.92
N LEU A 57 -22.53 6.13 0.96
CA LEU A 57 -21.74 5.75 -0.20
C LEU A 57 -21.80 4.24 -0.52
N THR A 58 -22.62 3.47 0.21
CA THR A 58 -22.79 2.03 0.00
C THR A 58 -23.20 1.72 -1.45
N GLY A 59 -22.53 0.74 -2.06
CA GLY A 59 -22.80 0.33 -3.45
C GLY A 59 -22.03 1.13 -4.51
N LYS A 60 -21.27 2.16 -4.10
CA LYS A 60 -20.28 2.83 -4.94
C LYS A 60 -18.89 2.30 -4.61
N ILE A 61 -18.00 2.33 -5.59
CA ILE A 61 -16.57 2.19 -5.33
C ILE A 61 -16.12 3.55 -4.78
N VAL A 62 -15.35 3.58 -3.69
CA VAL A 62 -14.89 4.83 -3.07
C VAL A 62 -13.38 4.80 -2.99
N VAL A 63 -12.73 5.83 -3.53
CA VAL A 63 -11.28 6.03 -3.43
C VAL A 63 -11.02 7.08 -2.36
N VAL A 64 -10.30 6.71 -1.31
CA VAL A 64 -9.89 7.61 -0.23
C VAL A 64 -8.39 7.82 -0.33
N GLU A 65 -7.96 9.09 -0.34
CA GLU A 65 -6.55 9.47 -0.38
C GLU A 65 -6.22 10.35 0.82
N PHE A 66 -5.15 9.99 1.53
CA PHE A 66 -4.68 10.70 2.71
C PHE A 66 -3.45 11.53 2.33
N TRP A 67 -3.60 12.86 2.30
CA TRP A 67 -2.53 13.79 1.94
C TRP A 67 -2.37 14.89 2.99
N ALA A 68 -1.33 15.70 2.79
CA ALA A 68 -1.12 16.92 3.55
C ALA A 68 -0.55 18.04 2.66
N THR A 69 -0.83 19.29 3.02
CA THR A 69 -0.38 20.48 2.27
C THR A 69 1.13 20.57 2.12
N TRP A 70 1.86 20.04 3.09
CA TRP A 70 3.31 19.98 3.13
C TRP A 70 3.90 18.71 2.51
N CYS A 71 3.09 17.81 1.91
CA CYS A 71 3.56 16.59 1.26
C CYS A 71 3.82 16.84 -0.25
N PRO A 72 5.07 17.00 -0.71
CA PRO A 72 5.36 17.23 -2.12
C PRO A 72 4.92 16.09 -3.07
N PRO A 73 5.16 14.79 -2.77
CA PRO A 73 4.73 13.73 -3.67
C PRO A 73 3.21 13.60 -3.76
N CYS A 74 2.48 13.85 -2.65
CA CYS A 74 1.02 13.88 -2.67
C CYS A 74 0.51 15.01 -3.57
N ARG A 75 1.10 16.21 -3.47
CA ARG A 75 0.74 17.33 -4.35
C ARG A 75 0.96 17.05 -5.83
N GLN A 76 1.95 16.23 -6.16
CA GLN A 76 2.20 15.80 -7.54
C GLN A 76 1.18 14.76 -8.01
N SER A 77 0.57 13.97 -7.12
CA SER A 77 -0.47 12.99 -7.48
C SER A 77 -1.87 13.61 -7.66
N ILE A 78 -2.17 14.71 -6.95
CA ILE A 78 -3.49 15.38 -6.99
C ILE A 78 -4.00 15.65 -8.42
N PRO A 79 -3.21 16.21 -9.37
CA PRO A 79 -3.69 16.41 -10.74
C PRO A 79 -4.16 15.13 -11.42
N HIS A 80 -3.50 14.00 -11.16
CA HIS A 80 -3.90 12.70 -11.69
C HIS A 80 -5.19 12.19 -11.04
N LEU A 81 -5.37 12.41 -9.74
CA LEU A 81 -6.61 12.06 -9.03
C LEU A 81 -7.81 12.88 -9.53
N ILE A 82 -7.60 14.18 -9.80
CA ILE A 82 -8.62 15.04 -10.41
C ILE A 82 -9.04 14.51 -11.78
N GLU A 83 -8.07 14.09 -12.58
CA GLU A 83 -8.34 13.53 -13.91
C GLU A 83 -9.09 12.19 -13.81
N LEU A 84 -8.70 11.30 -12.90
CA LEU A 84 -9.44 10.05 -12.63
C LEU A 84 -10.87 10.33 -12.17
N SER A 85 -11.08 11.27 -11.24
CA SER A 85 -12.41 11.65 -10.78
C SER A 85 -13.32 12.10 -11.94
N LYS A 86 -12.79 12.87 -12.90
CA LYS A 86 -13.54 13.24 -14.12
C LYS A 86 -13.87 12.03 -14.99
N GLN A 87 -12.91 11.14 -15.21
CA GLN A 87 -13.10 9.96 -16.06
C GLN A 87 -14.12 8.97 -15.51
N PHE A 88 -14.26 8.90 -14.18
CA PHE A 88 -15.11 7.93 -13.50
C PHE A 88 -16.43 8.51 -12.95
N LYS A 89 -16.68 9.80 -13.14
CA LYS A 89 -17.86 10.52 -12.63
C LYS A 89 -19.20 9.79 -12.87
N ASP A 90 -19.36 9.14 -14.02
CA ASP A 90 -20.60 8.45 -14.41
C ASP A 90 -20.50 6.92 -14.27
N LYS A 91 -19.47 6.41 -13.58
CA LYS A 91 -19.14 4.96 -13.49
C LYS A 91 -19.35 4.35 -12.10
N ASN A 92 -20.11 5.01 -11.22
CA ASN A 92 -20.33 4.58 -9.82
C ASN A 92 -19.03 4.40 -9.02
N VAL A 93 -18.05 5.27 -9.27
CA VAL A 93 -16.78 5.39 -8.52
C VAL A 93 -16.62 6.83 -8.05
#